data_AF-A0A2V9SNH4-F1
#
_entry.id   AF-A0A2V9SNH4-F1
#
_cell.length_a   1.000
_cell.length_b   1.000
_cell.length_c   1.000
_cell.angle_alpha   90.00
_cell.angle_beta   90.00
_cell.angle_gamma   90.00
#
_symmetry.space_group_name_H-M   'P 1'
#
loop_
_entity.id
_entity.type
_entity.pdbx_description
1 polymer ?
#
loop_
_entity_poly.entity_id
_entity_poly.type
_entity_poly.pdbx_seq_one_letter_code
_entity_poly.pdbx_strand_id
1 'polypeptide(L)'
;PVGVPMLDIHTVGAGGGSIARFDAAGALRVGPESAGADPGPICYGRGTQPTVTDANLLLGRLQPHAFLGGEFILDLERTRRMTSEWLKKQTCSLSLQEFAAGVVRVVNANMEKALRVVSIERGYDPREFALVAFGGAGGLHACELAEALGIPRVIVPALPGALSAFGILVSDVVKDYSRTVLWRVAREFP
;
A
#
# COMPACT_ATOMS: atom_id res chain seq x y z
N PRO A 1 3.82 -7.52 25.26
CA PRO A 1 4.06 -8.60 24.27
C PRO A 1 3.17 -9.81 24.57
N VAL A 2 2.52 -10.38 23.55
CA VAL A 2 1.62 -11.55 23.68
C VAL A 2 2.33 -12.76 23.05
N GLY A 3 2.50 -13.84 23.82
CA GLY A 3 3.24 -15.04 23.41
C GLY A 3 2.40 -16.05 22.63
N VAL A 4 1.75 -15.59 21.56
CA VAL A 4 0.94 -16.45 20.66
C VAL A 4 1.70 -16.60 19.34
N PRO A 5 1.80 -17.81 18.76
CA PRO A 5 2.36 -17.99 17.43
C PRO A 5 1.58 -17.14 16.42
N MET A 6 2.28 -16.27 15.69
CA MET A 6 1.66 -15.41 14.69
C MET A 6 2.53 -15.37 13.45
N LEU A 7 1.89 -15.20 12.29
CA LEU A 7 2.59 -14.81 11.09
C LEU A 7 3.21 -13.43 11.30
N ASP A 8 4.47 -13.32 10.91
CA ASP A 8 5.21 -12.07 11.03
C ASP A 8 4.82 -11.13 9.89
N ILE A 9 3.84 -10.28 10.18
CA ILE A 9 3.28 -9.32 9.23
C ILE A 9 3.75 -7.92 9.62
N HIS A 10 4.48 -7.28 8.70
CA HIS A 10 4.85 -5.88 8.83
C HIS A 10 3.90 -4.99 8.04
N THR A 11 3.06 -4.23 8.75
CA THR A 11 2.08 -3.32 8.14
C THR A 11 2.66 -1.93 7.94
N VAL A 12 2.40 -1.32 6.78
CA VAL A 12 2.76 0.08 6.50
C VAL A 12 1.55 0.87 6.04
N GLY A 13 1.43 2.09 6.57
CA GLY A 13 0.37 3.05 6.24
C GLY A 13 0.56 3.71 4.87
N ALA A 14 0.62 2.90 3.82
CA ALA A 14 0.83 3.32 2.44
C ALA A 14 -0.18 2.59 1.53
N GLY A 15 -1.29 3.24 1.23
CA GLY A 15 -2.35 2.69 0.38
C GLY A 15 -3.00 3.75 -0.50
N GLY A 16 -3.95 3.34 -1.34
CA GLY A 16 -4.63 4.25 -2.27
C GLY A 16 -5.29 5.46 -1.60
N GLY A 17 -5.85 5.27 -0.41
CA GLY A 17 -6.47 6.36 0.36
C GLY A 17 -5.49 7.21 1.17
N SER A 18 -4.18 6.93 1.17
CA SER A 18 -3.22 7.73 1.96
C SER A 18 -3.21 9.18 1.48
N ILE A 19 -3.36 10.10 2.43
CA ILE A 19 -3.52 11.53 2.14
C ILE A 19 -2.16 12.18 1.89
N ALA A 20 -2.06 12.97 0.82
CA ALA A 20 -0.92 13.80 0.51
C ALA A 20 -1.03 15.17 1.18
N ARG A 21 0.04 15.63 1.83
CA ARG A 21 0.14 16.94 2.48
C ARG A 21 1.56 17.50 2.42
N PHE A 22 1.70 18.81 2.58
CA PHE A 22 3.01 19.40 2.89
C PHE A 22 3.16 19.52 4.40
N ASP A 23 4.34 19.18 4.92
CA ASP A 23 4.68 19.46 6.32
C ASP A 23 5.06 20.94 6.53
N ALA A 24 5.32 21.33 7.78
CA ALA A 24 5.67 22.70 8.13
C ALA A 24 6.97 23.20 7.46
N ALA A 25 7.82 22.28 7.00
CA ALA A 25 9.05 22.60 6.26
C ALA A 25 8.83 22.63 4.73
N GLY A 26 7.61 22.42 4.26
CA GLY A 26 7.26 22.40 2.84
C GLY A 26 7.59 21.07 2.14
N ALA A 27 7.94 20.01 2.87
CA ALA A 27 8.20 18.70 2.27
C ALA A 27 6.90 17.92 2.06
N LEU A 28 6.79 17.25 0.91
CA LEU A 28 5.64 16.40 0.59
C LEU A 28 5.66 15.13 1.44
N ARG A 29 4.54 14.87 2.14
CA ARG A 29 4.28 13.67 2.94
C ARG A 29 3.03 12.97 2.41
N VAL A 30 3.02 11.64 2.50
CA VAL A 30 1.88 10.80 2.13
C VAL A 30 1.61 9.81 3.26
N GLY A 31 0.39 9.85 3.81
CA GLY A 31 0.05 9.14 5.04
C GLY A 31 0.67 9.76 6.30
N PRO A 32 0.51 9.13 7.48
CA PRO A 32 -0.19 7.86 7.72
C PRO A 32 -1.72 7.97 7.64
N GLU A 33 -2.28 9.17 7.68
CA GLU A 33 -3.71 9.42 7.60
C GLU A 33 -4.26 8.96 6.24
N SER A 34 -5.49 8.41 6.28
CA SER A 34 -6.16 7.88 5.11
C SER A 34 -7.56 8.45 4.99
N ALA A 35 -7.98 8.72 3.75
CA ALA A 35 -9.35 9.09 3.43
C ALA A 35 -10.33 7.90 3.47
N GLY A 36 -9.81 6.67 3.65
CA GLY A 36 -10.61 5.45 3.66
C GLY A 36 -11.37 5.23 2.34
N ALA A 37 -12.55 4.62 2.43
CA ALA A 37 -13.49 4.48 1.31
C ALA A 37 -14.59 5.54 1.32
N ASP A 38 -14.95 6.06 2.49
CA ASP A 38 -15.92 7.14 2.69
C ASP A 38 -15.37 8.12 3.75
N PRO A 39 -15.10 9.39 3.40
CA PRO A 39 -15.44 10.04 2.13
C PRO A 39 -14.57 9.62 0.94
N GLY A 40 -13.44 8.92 1.19
CA GLY A 40 -12.57 8.39 0.15
C GLY A 40 -11.75 9.43 -0.61
N PRO A 41 -11.00 9.01 -1.64
CA PRO A 41 -10.33 9.89 -2.60
C PRO A 41 -11.23 10.97 -3.21
N ILE A 42 -10.65 12.05 -3.72
CA ILE A 42 -11.39 13.10 -4.43
C ILE A 42 -12.12 12.51 -5.64
N CYS A 43 -11.48 11.59 -6.36
CA CYS A 43 -12.02 10.93 -7.53
C CYS A 43 -13.26 10.08 -7.26
N TYR A 44 -13.59 9.81 -5.98
CA TYR A 44 -14.83 9.12 -5.60
C TYR A 44 -16.03 10.07 -5.46
N GLY A 45 -15.83 11.38 -5.67
CA GLY A 45 -16.92 12.36 -5.70
C GLY A 45 -17.36 12.89 -4.32
N ARG A 46 -16.74 12.45 -3.23
CA ARG A 46 -17.04 12.91 -1.86
C ARG A 46 -15.82 13.49 -1.14
N GLY A 47 -14.66 12.84 -1.31
CA GLY A 47 -13.38 13.30 -0.78
C GLY A 47 -13.00 14.72 -1.18
N THR A 48 -12.14 15.33 -0.36
CA THR A 48 -11.68 16.72 -0.53
C THR A 48 -10.16 16.89 -0.44
N GLN A 49 -9.45 15.89 0.09
CA GLN A 49 -7.99 15.93 0.25
C GLN A 49 -7.32 15.03 -0.80
N PRO A 50 -6.21 15.46 -1.44
CA PRO A 50 -5.55 14.62 -2.44
C PRO A 50 -5.01 13.33 -1.84
N THR A 51 -5.23 12.22 -2.55
CA THR A 51 -4.77 10.88 -2.13
C THR A 51 -3.87 10.21 -3.17
N VAL A 52 -3.32 9.05 -2.83
CA VAL A 52 -2.53 8.21 -3.76
C VAL A 52 -3.39 7.74 -4.95
N THR A 53 -4.67 7.41 -4.75
CA THR A 53 -5.58 7.04 -5.84
C THR A 53 -5.80 8.24 -6.78
N ASP A 54 -5.96 9.44 -6.24
CA ASP A 54 -6.09 10.67 -7.04
C ASP A 54 -4.82 10.91 -7.89
N ALA A 55 -3.64 10.73 -7.30
CA ALA A 55 -2.38 10.87 -8.01
C ALA A 55 -2.25 9.85 -9.15
N ASN A 56 -2.58 8.58 -8.91
CA ASN A 56 -2.56 7.55 -9.95
C ASN A 56 -3.56 7.86 -11.09
N LEU A 57 -4.75 8.39 -10.76
CA LEU A 57 -5.73 8.81 -11.75
C LEU A 57 -5.22 9.99 -12.59
N LEU A 58 -4.62 11.01 -11.96
CA LEU A 58 -4.06 12.17 -12.65
C LEU A 58 -2.91 11.81 -13.59
N LEU A 59 -2.13 10.78 -13.24
CA LEU A 59 -1.06 10.24 -14.09
C LEU A 59 -1.57 9.30 -15.19
N GLY A 60 -2.89 9.06 -15.26
CA GLY A 60 -3.48 8.16 -16.26
C GLY A 60 -3.23 6.66 -16.01
N ARG A 61 -2.80 6.29 -14.79
CA ARG A 61 -2.57 4.88 -14.40
C ARG A 61 -3.87 4.14 -14.09
N LEU A 62 -4.94 4.88 -13.85
CA LEU A 62 -6.29 4.36 -13.64
C LEU A 62 -7.20 4.77 -14.79
N GLN A 63 -8.01 3.81 -15.27
CA GLN A 63 -9.02 4.05 -16.31
C GLN A 63 -10.32 4.53 -15.64
N PRO A 64 -10.78 5.78 -15.87
CA PRO A 64 -11.91 6.34 -15.14
C PRO A 64 -13.22 5.58 -15.30
N HIS A 65 -13.47 5.03 -16.49
CA HIS A 65 -14.71 4.34 -16.84
C HIS A 65 -14.68 2.81 -16.65
N ALA A 66 -13.53 2.25 -16.29
CA ALA A 66 -13.36 0.80 -16.08
C ALA A 66 -13.08 0.44 -14.62
N PHE A 67 -13.13 1.41 -13.71
CA PHE A 67 -12.89 1.19 -12.30
C PHE A 67 -14.01 0.32 -11.69
N LEU A 68 -13.64 -0.67 -10.87
CA LEU A 68 -14.54 -1.72 -10.36
C LEU A 68 -15.37 -2.37 -11.47
N GLY A 69 -14.76 -2.68 -12.61
CA GLY A 69 -15.47 -3.29 -13.75
C GLY A 69 -16.45 -2.35 -14.46
N GLY A 70 -16.38 -1.05 -14.19
CA GLY A 70 -17.28 -0.03 -14.74
C GLY A 70 -18.47 0.30 -13.86
N GLU A 71 -18.62 -0.36 -12.70
CA GLU A 71 -19.69 -0.05 -11.73
C GLU A 71 -19.49 1.29 -11.04
N PHE A 72 -18.26 1.81 -11.05
CA PHE A 72 -17.92 3.08 -10.42
C PHE A 72 -17.08 3.94 -11.34
N ILE A 73 -17.57 5.14 -11.68
CA ILE A 73 -16.86 6.07 -12.56
C ILE A 73 -16.02 7.03 -11.71
N LEU A 74 -14.72 7.07 -11.96
CA LEU A 74 -13.83 8.02 -11.30
C LEU A 74 -13.97 9.42 -11.92
N ASP A 75 -14.10 10.44 -11.08
CA ASP A 75 -14.28 11.82 -11.52
C ASP A 75 -12.93 12.54 -11.74
N LEU A 76 -12.34 12.33 -12.93
CA LEU A 76 -11.05 12.92 -13.30
C LEU A 76 -11.07 14.46 -13.30
N GLU A 77 -12.16 15.07 -13.75
CA GLU A 77 -12.27 16.54 -13.83
C GLU A 77 -12.36 17.16 -12.44
N ARG A 78 -13.13 16.56 -11.53
CA ARG A 78 -13.14 16.96 -10.12
C ARG A 78 -11.76 16.79 -9.50
N THR A 79 -11.08 15.67 -9.72
CA THR A 79 -9.73 15.45 -9.18
C THR A 79 -8.76 16.50 -9.69
N ARG A 80 -8.79 16.85 -10.99
CA ARG A 80 -7.96 17.92 -11.56
C ARG A 80 -8.23 19.26 -10.91
N ARG A 81 -9.50 19.68 -10.86
CA ARG A 81 -9.91 20.97 -10.31
C ARG A 81 -9.55 21.10 -8.84
N MET A 82 -9.98 20.15 -8.01
CA MET A 82 -9.80 20.22 -6.56
C MET A 82 -8.34 20.08 -6.15
N THR A 83 -7.56 19.22 -6.81
CA THR A 83 -6.13 19.11 -6.53
C THR A 83 -5.38 20.39 -6.92
N SER A 84 -5.76 21.02 -8.05
CA SER A 84 -5.17 22.30 -8.47
C SER A 84 -5.51 23.44 -7.51
N GLU A 85 -6.77 23.52 -7.05
CA GLU A 85 -7.17 24.48 -6.03
C GLU A 85 -6.47 24.23 -4.69
N TRP A 86 -6.31 22.97 -4.31
CA TRP A 86 -5.57 22.59 -3.11
C TRP A 86 -4.10 23.01 -3.21
N LEU A 87 -3.41 22.73 -4.32
CA LEU A 87 -2.02 23.12 -4.54
C LEU A 87 -1.80 24.64 -4.48
N LYS A 88 -2.72 25.41 -5.07
CA LYS A 88 -2.69 26.88 -5.00
C LYS A 88 -2.76 27.38 -3.56
N LYS A 89 -3.59 26.74 -2.71
CA LYS A 89 -3.68 27.07 -1.27
C LYS A 89 -2.41 26.75 -0.50
N GLN A 90 -1.60 25.81 -0.98
CA GLN A 90 -0.31 25.46 -0.36
C GLN A 90 0.85 26.34 -0.84
N THR A 91 0.59 27.38 -1.66
CA THR A 91 1.65 28.23 -2.27
C THR A 91 2.72 27.41 -3.01
N CYS A 92 2.32 26.25 -3.56
CA CYS A 92 3.21 25.35 -4.28
C CYS A 92 3.23 25.71 -5.77
N SER A 93 4.42 25.77 -6.38
CA SER A 93 4.60 26.07 -7.80
C SER A 93 4.58 24.84 -8.72
N LEU A 94 4.44 23.64 -8.16
CA LEU A 94 4.43 22.40 -8.94
C LEU A 94 3.21 22.34 -9.87
N SER A 95 3.42 21.81 -11.06
CA SER A 95 2.31 21.38 -11.91
C SER A 95 1.57 20.20 -11.27
N LEU A 96 0.33 19.98 -11.73
CA LEU A 96 -0.51 18.89 -11.25
C LEU A 96 0.15 17.52 -11.47
N GLN A 97 0.83 17.34 -12.60
CA GLN A 97 1.54 16.13 -12.97
C GLN A 97 2.78 15.91 -12.10
N GLU A 98 3.58 16.97 -11.84
CA GLU A 98 4.75 16.88 -10.97
C GLU A 98 4.35 16.54 -9.53
N PHE A 99 3.27 17.15 -9.03
CA PHE A 99 2.71 16.82 -7.73
C PHE A 99 2.25 15.36 -7.67
N ALA A 100 1.44 14.91 -8.64
CA ALA A 100 0.95 13.53 -8.67
C ALA A 100 2.10 12.51 -8.75
N ALA A 101 3.11 12.77 -9.58
CA ALA A 101 4.32 11.95 -9.64
C ALA A 101 5.10 11.97 -8.32
N GLY A 102 5.17 13.13 -7.65
CA GLY A 102 5.76 13.27 -6.32
C GLY A 102 5.03 12.43 -5.26
N VAL A 103 3.70 12.43 -5.25
CA VAL A 103 2.89 11.60 -4.34
C VAL A 103 3.20 10.12 -4.53
N VAL A 104 3.25 9.65 -5.78
CA VAL A 104 3.60 8.26 -6.09
C VAL A 104 5.02 7.92 -5.65
N ARG A 105 6.00 8.79 -5.90
CA ARG A 105 7.39 8.57 -5.44
C ARG A 105 7.48 8.47 -3.91
N VAL A 106 6.80 9.35 -3.18
CA VAL A 106 6.82 9.34 -1.71
C VAL A 106 6.17 8.07 -1.15
N VAL A 107 5.01 7.65 -1.69
CA VAL A 107 4.37 6.42 -1.21
C VAL A 107 5.19 5.18 -1.57
N ASN A 108 5.83 5.15 -2.74
CA ASN A 108 6.70 4.05 -3.15
C ASN A 108 7.95 3.97 -2.26
N ALA A 109 8.57 5.09 -1.91
CA ALA A 109 9.70 5.10 -0.97
C ALA A 109 9.30 4.56 0.42
N ASN A 110 8.09 4.86 0.89
CA ASN A 110 7.58 4.31 2.15
C ASN A 110 7.35 2.79 2.05
N MET A 111 6.76 2.31 0.96
CA MET A 111 6.57 0.88 0.69
C MET A 111 7.90 0.14 0.53
N GLU A 112 8.88 0.74 -0.17
CA GLU A 112 10.22 0.19 -0.35
C GLU A 112 10.92 0.02 1.01
N LYS A 113 10.87 1.04 1.87
CA LYS A 113 11.42 0.96 3.23
C LYS A 113 10.79 -0.20 4.01
N ALA A 114 9.47 -0.38 3.90
CA ALA A 114 8.77 -1.52 4.50
C ALA A 114 9.32 -2.86 4.01
N LEU A 115 9.48 -2.99 2.69
CA LEU A 115 9.98 -4.20 2.06
C LEU A 115 11.42 -4.51 2.47
N ARG A 116 12.28 -3.49 2.63
CA ARG A 116 13.65 -3.67 3.14
C ARG A 116 13.68 -4.21 4.58
N VAL A 117 12.78 -3.74 5.44
CA VAL A 117 12.66 -4.24 6.83
C VAL A 117 12.30 -5.72 6.89
N VAL A 118 11.42 -6.20 6.00
CA VAL A 118 11.02 -7.61 5.97
C VAL A 118 11.94 -8.51 5.15
N SER A 119 12.89 -7.94 4.40
CA SER A 119 13.82 -8.67 3.55
C SER A 119 15.28 -8.48 3.99
N ILE A 120 15.92 -7.42 3.52
CA ILE A 120 17.35 -7.13 3.69
C ILE A 120 17.74 -7.04 5.16
N GLU A 121 16.95 -6.35 5.99
CA GLU A 121 17.26 -6.21 7.43
C GLU A 121 17.14 -7.54 8.19
N ARG A 122 16.53 -8.56 7.58
CA ARG A 122 16.46 -9.93 8.09
C ARG A 122 17.46 -10.88 7.42
N GLY A 123 18.34 -10.36 6.57
CA GLY A 123 19.37 -11.13 5.88
C GLY A 123 18.92 -11.82 4.59
N TYR A 124 17.74 -11.49 4.05
CA TYR A 124 17.28 -12.03 2.76
C TYR A 124 17.76 -11.17 1.59
N ASP A 125 18.19 -11.79 0.49
CA ASP A 125 18.48 -11.12 -0.78
C ASP A 125 17.20 -11.05 -1.66
N PRO A 126 16.60 -9.86 -1.88
CA PRO A 126 15.37 -9.74 -2.67
C PRO A 126 15.46 -10.29 -4.10
N ARG A 127 16.67 -10.40 -4.66
CA ARG A 127 16.90 -10.93 -6.01
C ARG A 127 16.55 -12.41 -6.14
N GLU A 128 16.52 -13.13 -5.02
CA GLU A 128 16.17 -14.55 -4.95
C GLU A 128 14.65 -14.79 -4.89
N PHE A 129 13.85 -13.73 -4.80
CA PHE A 129 12.40 -13.81 -4.58
C PHE A 129 11.60 -13.26 -5.77
N ALA A 130 10.29 -13.53 -5.74
CA ALA A 130 9.31 -12.85 -6.58
C ALA A 130 8.41 -11.95 -5.71
N LEU A 131 8.08 -10.76 -6.20
CA LEU A 131 7.13 -9.85 -5.56
C LEU A 131 5.71 -10.26 -5.95
N VAL A 132 4.92 -10.75 -4.99
CA VAL A 132 3.50 -11.03 -5.22
C VAL A 132 2.70 -9.76 -4.94
N ALA A 133 2.16 -9.14 -5.99
CA ALA A 133 1.37 -7.92 -5.88
C ALA A 133 -0.12 -8.25 -5.88
N PHE A 134 -0.77 -8.03 -4.74
CA PHE A 134 -2.21 -8.25 -4.57
C PHE A 134 -2.87 -7.06 -3.86
N GLY A 135 -4.18 -7.16 -3.64
CA GLY A 135 -5.02 -6.03 -3.24
C GLY A 135 -5.38 -5.13 -4.43
N GLY A 136 -6.29 -4.19 -4.21
CA GLY A 136 -6.82 -3.34 -5.29
C GLY A 136 -5.79 -2.37 -5.90
N ALA A 137 -4.77 -1.99 -5.13
CA ALA A 137 -3.76 -1.02 -5.56
C ALA A 137 -2.37 -1.62 -5.79
N GLY A 138 -2.13 -2.89 -5.42
CA GLY A 138 -0.77 -3.47 -5.42
C GLY A 138 -0.08 -3.39 -6.78
N GLY A 139 -0.81 -3.70 -7.86
CA GLY A 139 -0.28 -3.65 -9.23
C GLY A 139 0.16 -2.25 -9.69
N LEU A 140 -0.36 -1.17 -9.09
CA LEU A 140 -0.02 0.21 -9.47
C LEU A 140 1.40 0.61 -9.04
N HIS A 141 1.97 -0.09 -8.08
CA HIS A 141 3.25 0.20 -7.45
C HIS A 141 4.28 -0.92 -7.67
N ALA A 142 3.82 -2.11 -8.06
CA ALA A 142 4.64 -3.33 -8.07
C ALA A 142 5.91 -3.24 -8.91
N CYS A 143 5.84 -2.70 -10.13
CA CYS A 143 7.01 -2.62 -11.01
C CYS A 143 8.09 -1.70 -10.44
N GLU A 144 7.70 -0.51 -9.97
CA GLU A 144 8.64 0.46 -9.37
C GLU A 144 9.29 -0.10 -8.10
N LEU A 145 8.51 -0.80 -7.26
CA LEU A 145 9.04 -1.44 -6.06
C LEU A 145 9.97 -2.60 -6.38
N ALA A 146 9.62 -3.43 -7.36
CA ALA A 146 10.45 -4.54 -7.80
C ALA A 146 11.79 -4.03 -8.36
N GLU A 147 11.76 -3.00 -9.20
CA GLU A 147 12.96 -2.37 -9.74
C GLU A 147 13.85 -1.77 -8.63
N ALA A 148 13.27 -1.02 -7.69
CA ALA A 148 14.01 -0.39 -6.59
C ALA A 148 14.72 -1.41 -5.67
N LEU A 149 14.17 -2.61 -5.55
CA LEU A 149 14.71 -3.69 -4.73
C LEU A 149 15.52 -4.73 -5.53
N GLY A 150 15.58 -4.60 -6.85
CA GLY A 150 16.24 -5.58 -7.73
C GLY A 150 15.49 -6.92 -7.83
N ILE A 151 14.20 -6.96 -7.55
CA ILE A 151 13.38 -8.17 -7.62
C ILE A 151 13.12 -8.51 -9.11
N PRO A 152 13.54 -9.68 -9.60
CA PRO A 152 13.51 -9.99 -11.05
C PRO A 152 12.10 -10.34 -11.57
N ARG A 153 11.15 -10.62 -10.68
CA ARG A 153 9.82 -11.11 -11.07
C ARG A 153 8.72 -10.52 -10.19
N VAL A 154 7.70 -9.98 -10.85
CA VAL A 154 6.41 -9.63 -10.22
C VAL A 154 5.38 -10.68 -10.61
N ILE A 155 4.63 -11.18 -9.63
CA ILE A 155 3.49 -12.07 -9.83
C ILE A 155 2.23 -11.31 -9.45
N VAL A 156 1.32 -11.15 -10.41
CA VAL A 156 -0.02 -10.59 -10.18
C VAL A 156 -1.03 -11.73 -10.30
N PRO A 157 -1.70 -12.14 -9.22
CA PRO A 157 -2.74 -13.15 -9.27
C PRO A 157 -3.90 -12.72 -10.19
N ALA A 158 -4.67 -13.68 -10.73
CA ALA A 158 -5.80 -13.39 -11.61
C ALA A 158 -6.88 -12.50 -10.96
N LEU A 159 -7.11 -12.68 -9.65
CA LEU A 159 -8.04 -11.89 -8.85
C LEU A 159 -7.28 -11.19 -7.72
N PRO A 160 -6.42 -10.20 -8.02
CA PRO A 160 -5.50 -9.65 -7.03
C PRO A 160 -6.26 -8.95 -5.90
N GLY A 161 -7.38 -8.29 -6.19
CA GLY A 161 -8.24 -7.65 -5.20
C GLY A 161 -8.96 -8.60 -4.24
N ALA A 162 -9.11 -9.88 -4.61
CA ALA A 162 -9.84 -10.87 -3.82
C ALA A 162 -8.93 -11.94 -3.18
N LEU A 163 -7.60 -11.82 -3.33
CA LEU A 163 -6.66 -12.86 -2.92
C LEU A 163 -6.80 -13.24 -1.43
N SER A 164 -7.01 -12.26 -0.54
CA SER A 164 -7.17 -12.54 0.89
C SER A 164 -8.45 -13.33 1.19
N ALA A 165 -9.57 -13.01 0.52
CA ALA A 165 -10.82 -13.74 0.68
C ALA A 165 -10.68 -15.17 0.12
N PHE A 166 -9.99 -15.31 -1.01
CA PHE A 166 -9.66 -16.62 -1.57
C PHE A 166 -8.79 -17.44 -0.61
N GLY A 167 -7.79 -16.82 0.03
CA GLY A 167 -6.93 -17.48 1.02
C GLY A 167 -7.72 -18.07 2.20
N ILE A 168 -8.73 -17.36 2.70
CA ILE A 168 -9.63 -17.86 3.76
C ILE A 168 -10.48 -19.02 3.25
N LEU A 169 -10.99 -18.92 2.02
CA LEU A 169 -11.86 -19.95 1.43
C LEU A 169 -11.15 -21.30 1.29
N VAL A 170 -9.85 -21.29 1.00
CA VAL A 170 -9.05 -22.50 0.74
C VAL A 170 -8.19 -22.94 1.93
N SER A 171 -8.23 -22.23 3.05
CA SER A 171 -7.44 -22.57 4.24
C SER A 171 -8.07 -23.71 5.03
N ASP A 172 -7.21 -24.59 5.56
CA ASP A 172 -7.62 -25.64 6.49
C ASP A 172 -8.04 -25.06 7.85
N VAL A 173 -8.89 -25.80 8.56
CA VAL A 173 -9.24 -25.49 9.95
C VAL A 173 -8.12 -25.98 10.87
N VAL A 174 -7.35 -25.03 11.43
CA VAL A 174 -6.28 -25.32 12.39
C VAL A 174 -6.67 -24.81 13.79
N LYS A 175 -6.37 -25.60 14.83
CA LYS A 175 -6.58 -25.21 16.24
C LYS A 175 -5.29 -25.44 17.03
N ASP A 176 -4.67 -24.35 17.46
CA ASP A 176 -3.46 -24.38 18.28
C ASP A 176 -3.79 -24.21 19.76
N TYR A 177 -3.27 -25.13 20.58
CA TYR A 177 -3.38 -25.10 22.03
C TYR A 177 -1.98 -25.07 22.63
N SER A 178 -1.71 -24.12 23.53
CA SER A 178 -0.43 -24.01 24.23
C SER A 178 -0.63 -24.00 25.73
N ARG A 179 0.22 -24.75 26.44
CA ARG A 179 0.28 -24.77 27.91
C ARG A 179 1.74 -24.72 28.34
N THR A 180 2.12 -23.63 28.99
CA THR A 180 3.45 -23.51 29.61
C THR A 180 3.55 -24.45 30.81
N VAL A 181 4.59 -25.28 30.85
CA VAL A 181 4.92 -26.14 31.99
C VAL A 181 6.34 -25.85 32.45
N LEU A 182 6.56 -25.88 33.77
CA LEU A 182 7.90 -25.80 34.34
C LEU A 182 8.41 -27.22 34.57
N TRP A 183 9.49 -27.61 33.87
CA TRP A 183 10.12 -28.91 34.03
C TRP A 183 11.52 -28.75 34.61
N ARG A 184 11.89 -29.59 35.58
CA ARG A 184 13.24 -29.64 36.12
C ARG A 184 14.10 -30.50 35.20
N VAL A 185 15.04 -29.88 34.48
CA VAL A 185 15.98 -30.61 33.62
C VAL A 185 16.84 -31.53 34.50
N ALA A 186 16.53 -32.83 34.52
CA ALA A 186 17.41 -33.84 35.10
C ALA A 186 18.52 -34.17 34.09
N ARG A 187 19.70 -34.58 34.57
CA ARG A 187 20.91 -34.79 33.74
C ARG A 187 20.82 -35.96 32.73
N GLU A 188 19.71 -36.68 32.69
CA GLU A 188 19.48 -37.77 31.75
C GLU A 188 18.13 -37.52 31.05
N PHE A 189 18.20 -37.28 29.74
CA PHE A 189 17.05 -37.39 28.85
C PHE A 189 16.79 -38.88 28.57
N PRO A 190 15.52 -39.34 28.51
CA PRO A 190 15.20 -40.65 27.98
C PRO A 190 15.54 -40.78 26.49
#